data_AF-A0A7W1IZS9-F1
#
_entry.id   AF-A0A7W1IZS9-F1
#
_cell.length_a   1.000
_cell.length_b   1.000
_cell.length_c   1.000
_cell.angle_alpha   90.00
_cell.angle_beta   90.00
_cell.angle_gamma   90.00
#
_symmetry.space_group_name_H-M   'P 1'
#
loop_
_entity.id
_entity.type
_entity.pdbx_description
1 polymer ?
#
loop_
_entity_poly.entity_id
_entity_poly.type
_entity_poly.pdbx_seq_one_letter_code
_entity_poly.pdbx_strand_id
1 'polypeptide(L)'
;MRKEPSCPRCDQHLIIRHLPGGGQVRACMQCHGQFVGLAIVRDYGDDDVVKRLWFEAKAHPKKGIGCPVCHKAMQAVMLTPRIELDLCRPCQSMWFDPDEFNHLPPRTKSRPKSKSAQGKKSASPMPSKNSDTPVFDTTMETLFDVLDALSGFY
;
A
#
# COMPACT_ATOMS: atom_id res chain seq x y z
N MET A 1 11.56 -19.58 1.28
CA MET A 1 11.49 -18.46 2.25
C MET A 1 11.46 -17.16 1.48
N ARG A 2 10.51 -16.25 1.76
CA ARG A 2 10.55 -14.90 1.17
C ARG A 2 11.56 -14.10 1.99
N LYS A 3 12.65 -13.66 1.36
CA LYS A 3 13.67 -12.83 2.02
C LYS A 3 13.06 -11.49 2.37
N GLU A 4 13.35 -10.99 3.56
CA GLU A 4 12.80 -9.73 4.04
C GLU A 4 13.46 -8.55 3.30
N PRO A 5 12.70 -7.56 2.80
CA PRO A 5 13.26 -6.51 1.97
C PRO A 5 14.20 -5.61 2.77
N SER A 6 15.39 -5.39 2.24
CA SER A 6 16.45 -4.57 2.85
C SER A 6 16.64 -3.27 2.09
N CYS A 7 17.15 -2.24 2.77
CA CYS A 7 17.43 -0.94 2.17
C CYS A 7 18.51 -1.08 1.09
N PRO A 8 18.27 -0.60 -0.14
CA PRO A 8 19.21 -0.75 -1.25
C PRO A 8 20.39 0.23 -1.18
N ARG A 9 20.42 1.14 -0.20
CA ARG A 9 21.50 2.12 0.00
C ARG A 9 22.45 1.78 1.13
N CYS A 10 21.97 1.15 2.19
CA CYS A 10 22.74 0.89 3.41
C CYS A 10 22.53 -0.52 3.97
N ASP A 11 21.83 -1.38 3.24
CA ASP A 11 21.51 -2.78 3.58
C ASP A 11 20.79 -2.99 4.92
N GLN A 12 20.30 -1.92 5.55
CA GLN A 12 19.53 -1.99 6.78
C GLN A 12 18.11 -2.52 6.56
N HIS A 13 17.55 -3.14 7.59
CA HIS A 13 16.16 -3.60 7.57
C HIS A 13 15.17 -2.42 7.38
N LEU A 14 14.11 -2.66 6.60
CA LEU A 14 13.07 -1.67 6.35
C LEU A 14 11.89 -1.87 7.29
N ILE A 15 11.56 -0.86 8.09
CA ILE A 15 10.41 -0.91 8.99
C ILE A 15 9.12 -0.51 8.26
N ILE A 16 7.98 -0.97 8.78
CA ILE A 16 6.67 -0.53 8.29
C ILE A 16 6.33 0.82 8.93
N ARG A 17 6.08 1.84 8.11
CA ARG A 17 5.59 3.16 8.52
C ARG A 17 4.17 3.36 7.99
N HIS A 18 3.25 3.69 8.87
CA HIS A 18 1.87 4.05 8.51
C HIS A 18 1.80 5.52 8.09
N LEU A 19 1.02 5.81 7.03
CA LEU A 19 0.87 7.15 6.52
C LEU A 19 -0.45 7.82 6.98
N PRO A 20 -0.49 9.16 7.12
CA PRO A 20 -1.70 9.89 7.49
C PRO A 20 -2.80 9.80 6.41
N GLY A 21 -3.97 9.29 6.75
CA GLY A 21 -5.04 9.04 5.77
C GLY A 21 -5.04 7.62 5.19
N GLY A 22 -4.15 6.77 5.68
CA GLY A 22 -4.15 5.34 5.42
C GLY A 22 -3.02 4.88 4.50
N GLY A 23 -2.81 3.56 4.52
CA GLY A 23 -1.73 2.91 3.81
C GLY A 23 -0.43 2.83 4.62
N GLN A 24 0.49 2.02 4.12
CA GLN A 24 1.78 1.79 4.76
C GLN A 24 2.89 1.77 3.71
N VAL A 25 4.07 2.24 4.11
CA VAL A 25 5.29 2.23 3.31
C VAL A 25 6.38 1.52 4.09
N ARG A 26 7.40 1.04 3.37
CA ARG A 26 8.60 0.51 4.02
C ARG A 26 9.65 1.62 4.08
N ALA A 27 10.13 1.95 5.26
CA ALA A 27 11.05 3.07 5.47
C ALA A 27 12.37 2.57 6.08
N CYS A 28 13.48 3.19 5.67
CA CYS A 28 14.77 2.99 6.31
C CYS A 28 14.97 4.02 7.42
N MET A 29 15.39 3.59 8.61
CA MET A 29 15.72 4.52 9.71
C MET A 29 17.11 5.14 9.59
N GLN A 30 18.00 4.57 8.78
CA GLN A 30 19.37 5.07 8.63
C GLN A 30 19.48 6.13 7.54
N CYS A 31 18.99 5.83 6.34
CA CYS A 31 19.08 6.74 5.20
C CYS A 31 17.78 7.49 4.92
N HIS A 32 16.71 7.27 5.71
CA HIS A 32 15.38 7.89 5.55
C HIS A 32 14.66 7.68 4.20
N GLY A 33 15.19 6.82 3.32
CA GLY A 33 14.54 6.45 2.08
C GLY A 33 13.28 5.61 2.30
N GLN A 34 12.33 5.74 1.37
CA GLN A 34 10.99 5.14 1.45
C GLN A 34 10.68 4.31 0.22
N PHE A 35 10.28 3.07 0.44
CA PHE A 35 9.78 2.17 -0.59
C PHE A 35 8.25 2.21 -0.61
N VAL A 36 7.71 2.80 -1.66
CA VAL A 36 6.31 3.21 -1.77
C VAL A 36 5.64 2.50 -2.95
N GLY A 37 4.49 1.89 -2.71
CA GLY A 37 3.70 1.24 -3.76
C GLY A 37 2.92 2.23 -4.63
N LEU A 38 2.61 1.83 -5.87
CA LEU A 38 1.85 2.65 -6.82
C LEU A 38 0.47 3.08 -6.31
N ALA A 39 -0.20 2.27 -5.48
CA ALA A 39 -1.47 2.64 -4.87
C ALA A 39 -1.34 3.88 -3.96
N ILE A 40 -0.30 3.92 -3.13
CA ILE A 40 -0.01 5.07 -2.26
C ILE A 40 0.31 6.31 -3.11
N VAL A 41 1.12 6.19 -4.17
CA VAL A 41 1.41 7.35 -5.02
C VAL A 41 0.16 7.91 -5.72
N ARG A 42 -0.81 7.07 -6.07
CA ARG A 42 -2.12 7.53 -6.58
C ARG A 42 -2.99 8.21 -5.51
N ASP A 43 -2.80 7.86 -4.25
CA ASP A 43 -3.59 8.42 -3.15
C ASP A 43 -3.05 9.80 -2.72
N TYR A 44 -1.74 10.00 -2.78
CA TYR A 44 -1.08 11.22 -2.32
C TYR A 44 -0.73 12.18 -3.47
N GLY A 45 -0.44 11.67 -4.68
CA GLY A 45 -0.11 12.47 -5.85
C GLY A 45 -1.32 12.77 -6.75
N ASP A 46 -1.21 13.83 -7.54
CA ASP A 46 -2.17 14.11 -8.62
C ASP A 46 -2.16 13.00 -9.71
N ASP A 47 -3.26 12.86 -10.46
CA ASP A 47 -3.41 11.86 -11.52
C ASP A 47 -2.29 11.98 -12.58
N ASP A 48 -1.76 13.19 -12.78
CA ASP A 48 -0.67 13.46 -13.73
C ASP A 48 0.70 13.00 -13.24
N VAL A 49 0.92 12.85 -11.92
CA VAL A 49 2.17 12.34 -11.35
C VAL A 49 2.47 10.94 -11.89
N VAL A 50 1.46 10.05 -11.85
CA VAL A 50 1.64 8.67 -12.29
C VAL A 50 1.86 8.59 -13.80
N LYS A 51 1.11 9.38 -14.58
CA LYS A 51 1.31 9.41 -16.05
C LYS A 51 2.73 9.85 -16.38
N ARG A 52 3.19 10.94 -15.76
CA ARG A 52 4.53 11.48 -15.99
C ARG A 52 5.61 10.50 -15.57
N LEU A 53 5.48 9.87 -14.40
CA LEU A 53 6.38 8.81 -13.95
C LEU A 53 6.60 7.73 -15.01
N TRP A 54 5.52 7.21 -15.59
CA TRP A 54 5.62 6.17 -16.63
C TRP A 54 6.13 6.70 -17.97
N PHE A 55 5.84 7.95 -18.31
CA PHE A 55 6.35 8.60 -19.51
C PHE A 55 7.87 8.81 -19.42
N GLU A 56 8.35 9.45 -18.35
CA GLU A 56 9.77 9.73 -18.11
C GLU A 56 10.58 8.42 -18.05
N ALA A 57 10.07 7.40 -17.36
CA ALA A 57 10.73 6.08 -17.29
C ALA A 57 10.88 5.38 -18.65
N LYS A 58 10.04 5.71 -19.63
CA LYS A 58 10.12 5.20 -21.01
C LYS A 58 11.02 6.06 -21.89
N ALA A 59 10.90 7.38 -21.77
CA ALA A 59 11.66 8.35 -22.56
C ALA A 59 13.16 8.33 -22.19
N HIS A 60 13.47 8.17 -20.91
CA HIS A 60 14.83 8.29 -20.37
C HIS A 60 15.19 7.07 -19.53
N PRO A 61 15.59 5.94 -20.15
CA PRO A 61 15.95 4.74 -19.42
C PRO A 61 17.32 4.90 -18.73
N LYS A 62 17.33 5.47 -17.51
CA LYS A 62 18.50 5.54 -16.63
C LYS A 62 18.46 4.39 -15.64
N LYS A 63 19.57 3.68 -15.45
CA LYS A 63 19.68 2.63 -14.43
C LYS A 63 19.78 3.25 -13.05
N GLY A 64 19.04 2.68 -12.11
CA GLY A 64 18.97 3.08 -10.72
C GLY A 64 19.46 1.98 -9.78
N ILE A 65 19.01 2.05 -8.52
CA ILE A 65 19.34 1.07 -7.47
C ILE A 65 18.64 -0.28 -7.64
N GLY A 66 18.99 -1.27 -6.83
CA GLY A 66 18.31 -2.58 -6.81
C GLY A 66 16.98 -2.53 -6.06
N CYS A 67 15.95 -3.20 -6.59
CA CYS A 67 14.66 -3.29 -5.91
C CYS A 67 14.79 -4.10 -4.60
N PRO A 68 14.34 -3.56 -3.45
CA PRO A 68 14.36 -4.28 -2.16
C PRO A 68 13.58 -5.59 -2.15
N VAL A 69 12.60 -5.73 -3.05
CA VAL A 69 11.66 -6.87 -3.08
C VAL A 69 12.04 -7.92 -4.12
N CYS A 70 12.31 -7.52 -5.36
CA CYS A 70 12.62 -8.47 -6.44
C CYS A 70 14.09 -8.48 -6.87
N HIS A 71 14.93 -7.61 -6.29
CA HIS A 71 16.36 -7.48 -6.57
C HIS A 71 16.73 -7.14 -8.02
N LYS A 72 15.73 -6.88 -8.89
CA LYS A 72 15.97 -6.36 -10.23
C LYS A 72 16.38 -4.90 -10.17
N ALA A 73 17.21 -4.48 -11.13
CA ALA A 73 17.57 -3.08 -11.28
C ALA A 73 16.32 -2.21 -11.51
N MET A 74 16.23 -1.13 -10.76
CA MET A 74 15.21 -0.10 -10.91
C MET A 74 15.67 0.91 -11.95
N GLN A 75 14.73 1.73 -12.43
CA GLN A 75 15.04 2.83 -13.33
C GLN A 75 14.98 4.16 -12.57
N ALA A 76 16.03 4.95 -12.63
CA ALA A 76 16.02 6.31 -12.08
C ALA A 76 15.15 7.20 -12.97
N VAL A 77 14.23 7.96 -12.35
CA VAL A 77 13.24 8.80 -13.03
C VAL A 77 13.20 10.17 -12.37
N MET A 78 13.50 11.20 -13.16
CA MET A 78 13.33 12.59 -12.75
C MET A 78 11.89 13.01 -12.99
N LEU A 79 11.08 13.08 -11.93
CA LEU A 79 9.66 13.46 -12.03
C LEU A 79 9.49 14.99 -12.01
N THR A 80 10.25 15.65 -11.15
CA THR A 80 10.36 17.11 -11.05
C THR A 80 11.80 17.46 -10.68
N PRO A 81 12.24 18.73 -10.77
CA PRO A 81 13.58 19.12 -10.34
C PRO A 81 13.91 18.82 -8.86
N ARG A 82 12.91 18.47 -8.03
CA ARG A 82 13.07 18.13 -6.61
C ARG A 82 12.82 16.65 -6.29
N ILE A 83 12.49 15.84 -7.30
CA ILE A 83 12.07 14.44 -7.10
C ILE A 83 12.73 13.58 -8.17
N GLU A 84 13.81 12.90 -7.79
CA GLU A 84 14.46 11.83 -8.54
C GLU A 84 14.25 10.50 -7.80
N LEU A 85 13.30 9.70 -8.28
CA LEU A 85 12.98 8.42 -7.67
C LEU A 85 13.48 7.25 -8.52
N ASP A 86 13.61 6.09 -7.92
CA ASP A 86 13.83 4.85 -8.66
C ASP A 86 12.51 4.07 -8.82
N LEU A 87 12.18 3.63 -10.03
CA LEU A 87 10.97 2.88 -10.36
C LEU A 87 11.27 1.40 -10.63
N CYS A 88 10.61 0.53 -9.87
CA CYS A 88 10.59 -0.90 -10.14
C CYS A 88 9.31 -1.28 -10.91
N ARG A 89 9.41 -1.45 -12.23
CA ARG A 89 8.25 -1.83 -13.07
C ARG A 89 7.59 -3.15 -12.66
N PRO A 90 8.33 -4.25 -12.37
CA PRO A 90 7.72 -5.53 -12.00
C PRO A 90 6.93 -5.48 -10.69
N CYS A 91 7.40 -4.69 -9.72
CA CYS A 91 6.78 -4.57 -8.41
C CYS A 91 5.82 -3.38 -8.30
N GLN A 92 5.70 -2.56 -9.36
CA GLN A 92 4.92 -1.31 -9.38
C GLN A 92 5.14 -0.47 -8.10
N SER A 93 6.39 -0.25 -7.77
CA SER A 93 6.82 0.45 -6.55
C SER A 93 8.03 1.30 -6.84
N MET A 94 8.19 2.32 -6.02
CA MET A 94 9.19 3.36 -6.18
C MET A 94 10.00 3.49 -4.91
N TRP A 95 11.29 3.78 -5.07
CA TRP A 95 12.15 4.21 -3.98
C TRP A 95 12.26 5.72 -4.04
N PHE A 96 11.86 6.37 -2.97
CA PHE A 96 12.01 7.81 -2.75
C PHE A 96 13.18 8.04 -1.81
N ASP A 97 14.00 9.02 -2.14
CA ASP A 97 15.04 9.50 -1.25
C ASP A 97 14.48 10.33 -0.10
N PRO A 98 15.32 10.69 0.89
CA PRO A 98 14.91 11.53 2.00
C PRO A 98 14.10 12.73 1.54
N ASP A 99 12.94 12.89 2.18
CA ASP A 99 12.00 13.99 1.97
C ASP A 99 11.33 14.10 0.59
N GLU A 100 11.77 13.38 -0.44
CA GLU A 100 11.19 13.47 -1.78
C GLU A 100 9.70 13.08 -1.83
N PHE A 101 9.32 12.07 -1.06
CA PHE A 101 7.93 11.62 -0.98
C PHE A 101 6.98 12.74 -0.50
N ASN A 102 7.46 13.60 0.41
CA ASN A 102 6.67 14.72 0.93
C ASN A 102 6.52 15.86 -0.08
N HIS A 103 7.31 15.86 -1.15
CA HIS A 103 7.28 16.87 -2.21
C HIS A 103 6.37 16.48 -3.39
N LEU A 104 5.73 15.31 -3.34
CA LEU A 104 4.76 14.93 -4.36
C LEU A 104 3.68 16.02 -4.52
N PRO A 105 3.42 16.49 -5.75
CA PRO A 105 2.34 17.45 -5.99
C PRO A 105 1.02 16.87 -5.47
N PRO A 106 0.39 17.50 -4.46
CA PRO A 106 -0.80 16.95 -3.84
C PRO A 106 -1.93 16.95 -4.85
N ARG A 107 -2.79 15.93 -4.78
CA ARG A 107 -3.95 15.83 -5.66
C ARG A 107 -4.83 17.07 -5.53
N THR A 108 -4.91 17.86 -6.61
CA THR A 108 -5.89 18.94 -6.71
C THR A 108 -7.22 18.28 -7.02
N LYS A 109 -8.23 18.41 -6.14
CA LYS A 109 -9.46 17.62 -6.26
C LYS A 109 -10.26 18.02 -7.51
N SER A 110 -10.12 17.28 -8.61
CA SER A 110 -11.08 17.30 -9.73
C SER A 110 -11.46 15.90 -10.21
N ARG A 111 -11.71 14.97 -9.29
CA ARG A 111 -12.70 13.89 -9.50
C ARG A 111 -13.05 13.22 -8.16
N PRO A 112 -14.34 12.98 -7.85
CA PRO A 112 -14.71 12.10 -6.74
C PRO A 112 -14.20 10.70 -7.05
N LYS A 113 -13.59 10.03 -6.06
CA LYS A 113 -13.32 8.59 -6.15
C LYS A 113 -14.69 7.90 -6.23
N SER A 114 -15.09 7.39 -7.39
CA SER A 114 -16.25 6.50 -7.49
C SER A 114 -15.94 5.30 -6.59
N LYS A 115 -16.65 5.20 -5.47
CA LYS A 115 -16.62 4.03 -4.59
C LYS A 115 -16.85 2.81 -5.48
N SER A 116 -15.92 1.86 -5.51
CA SER A 116 -16.15 0.57 -6.13
C SER A 116 -17.41 -0.02 -5.50
N ALA A 117 -18.48 -0.08 -6.29
CA ALA A 117 -19.75 -0.63 -5.89
C ALA A 117 -19.57 -2.12 -5.57
N GLN A 118 -19.81 -2.45 -4.31
CA GLN A 118 -20.14 -3.79 -3.87
C GLN A 118 -21.40 -4.26 -4.60
N GLY A 119 -21.35 -5.46 -5.19
CA GLY A 119 -22.52 -6.35 -5.35
C GLY A 119 -23.35 -6.23 -6.64
N LYS A 120 -23.19 -7.20 -7.54
CA LYS A 120 -24.30 -7.86 -8.26
C LYS A 120 -23.96 -9.33 -8.51
N LYS A 121 -24.57 -10.24 -7.74
CA LYS A 121 -24.84 -11.60 -8.18
C LYS A 121 -26.35 -11.78 -8.13
N SER A 122 -26.97 -11.93 -9.29
CA SER A 122 -28.38 -12.25 -9.45
C SER A 122 -28.50 -13.75 -9.81
N ALA A 123 -29.46 -14.42 -9.18
CA ALA A 123 -29.89 -15.82 -9.21
C ALA A 123 -30.21 -16.38 -10.63
N SER A 124 -30.45 -17.66 -10.97
CA SER A 124 -30.64 -19.03 -10.37
C SER A 124 -30.74 -20.04 -11.58
N PRO A 125 -31.08 -21.37 -11.52
CA PRO A 125 -31.53 -22.27 -10.44
C PRO A 125 -30.82 -23.66 -10.34
N MET A 126 -31.28 -24.49 -9.38
CA MET A 126 -30.81 -25.81 -8.89
C MET A 126 -30.99 -27.01 -9.87
N PRO A 127 -30.55 -28.27 -9.54
CA PRO A 127 -31.32 -29.17 -8.64
C PRO A 127 -30.53 -30.10 -7.67
N SER A 128 -31.12 -30.29 -6.48
CA SER A 128 -31.34 -31.50 -5.63
C SER A 128 -30.34 -32.67 -5.57
N LYS A 129 -29.91 -33.07 -4.34
CA LYS A 129 -30.38 -34.29 -3.60
C LYS A 129 -29.72 -34.44 -2.20
N ASN A 130 -30.50 -35.03 -1.29
CA ASN A 130 -30.35 -35.31 0.16
C ASN A 130 -29.03 -36.05 0.56
N SER A 131 -28.61 -36.29 1.81
CA SER A 131 -29.28 -36.57 3.09
C SER A 131 -28.27 -36.52 4.26
N ASP A 132 -28.78 -36.66 5.50
CA ASP A 132 -28.11 -37.18 6.72
C ASP A 132 -27.66 -36.20 7.84
N THR A 133 -28.64 -35.93 8.72
CA THR A 133 -28.65 -36.07 10.21
C THR A 133 -27.62 -35.36 11.13
N PRO A 134 -27.99 -35.11 12.41
CA PRO A 134 -27.52 -33.96 13.19
C PRO A 134 -26.47 -34.32 14.25
N VAL A 135 -25.59 -33.37 14.60
CA VAL A 135 -24.85 -33.42 15.86
C VAL A 135 -24.80 -32.02 16.49
N PHE A 136 -25.58 -31.90 17.56
CA PHE A 136 -25.30 -31.24 18.85
C PHE A 136 -24.02 -30.38 18.94
N ASP A 137 -24.11 -29.10 19.31
CA ASP A 137 -23.95 -28.70 20.71
C ASP A 137 -24.28 -27.20 20.91
N THR A 138 -24.79 -26.93 22.10
CA THR A 138 -25.50 -25.74 22.56
C THR A 138 -24.58 -24.88 23.44
N THR A 139 -24.79 -23.55 23.36
CA THR A 139 -24.41 -22.51 24.35
C THR A 139 -22.93 -22.24 24.64
N MET A 140 -22.49 -21.03 24.27
CA MET A 140 -21.71 -20.20 25.21
C MET A 140 -22.09 -18.72 24.98
N GLU A 141 -23.23 -18.36 25.57
CA GLU A 141 -23.60 -16.97 25.77
C GLU A 141 -22.70 -16.30 26.83
N THR A 142 -22.58 -14.99 26.68
CA THR A 142 -22.48 -13.97 27.74
C THR A 142 -21.23 -13.93 28.63
N LEU A 143 -20.19 -13.22 28.17
CA LEU A 143 -19.17 -12.67 29.08
C LEU A 143 -18.44 -11.42 28.51
N PHE A 144 -19.19 -10.46 27.96
CA PHE A 144 -18.62 -9.18 27.52
C PHE A 144 -19.36 -7.90 27.99
N ASP A 145 -20.32 -8.00 28.90
CA ASP A 145 -21.10 -6.84 29.41
C ASP A 145 -20.96 -6.61 30.93
N VAL A 146 -19.74 -6.49 31.47
CA VAL A 146 -19.56 -6.03 32.87
C VAL A 146 -18.37 -5.06 33.08
N LEU A 147 -17.91 -4.35 32.05
CA LEU A 147 -16.78 -3.41 32.17
C LEU A 147 -17.08 -1.98 31.72
N ASP A 148 -18.27 -1.46 32.04
CA ASP A 148 -18.55 -0.02 31.90
C ASP A 148 -19.62 0.48 32.89
N ALA A 149 -19.26 0.57 34.16
CA ALA A 149 -20.01 1.34 35.15
C ALA A 149 -19.07 2.02 36.16
N LEU A 150 -18.48 3.13 35.70
CA LEU A 150 -18.30 4.40 36.42
C LEU A 150 -17.66 4.33 37.82
N SER A 151 -16.37 4.65 38.00
CA SER A 151 -15.86 6.04 38.09
C SER A 151 -16.82 7.02 38.77
N GLY A 152 -16.62 7.29 40.06
CA GLY A 152 -17.28 8.40 40.76
C GLY A 152 -17.15 8.36 42.28
N PHE A 153 -16.13 9.05 42.80
CA PHE A 153 -16.06 9.83 44.05
C PHE A 153 -16.96 9.48 45.26
N TYR A 154 -16.30 9.32 46.42
CA TYR A 154 -16.80 9.58 47.80
C TYR A 154 -18.12 8.95 48.25
#